data_AF-A0A961J0C3-F1
#
_entry.id   AF-A0A961J0C3-F1
#
_cell.length_a   1.000
_cell.length_b   1.000
_cell.length_c   1.000
_cell.angle_alpha   90.00
_cell.angle_beta   90.00
_cell.angle_gamma   90.00
#
_symmetry.space_group_name_H-M   'P 1'
#
loop_
_entity.id
_entity.type
_entity.pdbx_description
1 polymer ?
#
loop_
_entity_poly.entity_id
_entity_poly.type
_entity_poly.pdbx_seq_one_letter_code
_entity_poly.pdbx_strand_id
1 'polypeptide(L)'
;MAELDLTALARAAEARIAALAACSAPGPGVTRLPFTPEHRAARADLTAQMEAAGLTVREDAAGTLIGRIEGPTGAPTLLMGSHQDSVREGGAYDGIMGVVLPILALETLLDQ
;
A
#
# COMPACT_ATOMS: atom_id res chain seq x y z
N MET A 1 -8.68 -14.77 -20.61
CA MET A 1 -8.25 -14.21 -19.32
C MET A 1 -7.76 -15.36 -18.48
N ALA A 2 -6.55 -15.30 -17.95
CA ALA A 2 -6.10 -16.29 -16.98
C ALA A 2 -7.04 -16.26 -15.76
N GLU A 3 -7.34 -17.43 -15.20
CA GLU A 3 -8.13 -17.52 -13.98
C GLU A 3 -7.31 -16.93 -12.82
N LEU A 4 -7.87 -15.98 -12.09
CA LEU A 4 -7.19 -15.37 -10.95
C LEU A 4 -7.14 -16.35 -9.78
N ASP A 5 -5.95 -16.71 -9.30
CA ASP A 5 -5.80 -17.42 -8.04
C ASP A 5 -5.98 -16.45 -6.86
N LEU A 6 -7.23 -16.29 -6.44
CA LEU A 6 -7.60 -15.44 -5.30
C LEU A 6 -6.93 -15.88 -3.99
N THR A 7 -6.59 -17.17 -3.85
CA THR A 7 -5.93 -17.66 -2.64
C THR A 7 -4.46 -17.23 -2.62
N ALA A 8 -3.79 -17.27 -3.77
CA ALA A 8 -2.43 -16.73 -3.89
C ALA A 8 -2.40 -15.22 -3.65
N LEU A 9 -3.36 -14.47 -4.23
CA LEU A 9 -3.46 -13.03 -4.02
C LEU A 9 -3.74 -12.68 -2.56
N ALA A 10 -4.60 -13.43 -1.87
CA ALA A 10 -4.87 -13.23 -0.44
C ALA A 10 -3.61 -13.45 0.41
N ARG A 11 -2.84 -14.51 0.13
CA ARG A 11 -1.55 -14.75 0.82
C ARG A 11 -0.52 -13.65 0.54
N ALA A 12 -0.45 -13.15 -0.68
CA ALA A 12 0.42 -12.03 -1.03
C ALA A 12 0.02 -10.75 -0.28
N ALA A 13 -1.28 -10.47 -0.17
CA ALA A 13 -1.80 -9.34 0.60
C ALA A 13 -1.46 -9.48 2.09
N GLU A 14 -1.69 -10.65 2.68
CA GLU A 14 -1.37 -10.91 4.09
C GLU A 14 0.13 -10.73 4.36
N ALA A 15 1.01 -11.23 3.48
CA ALA A 15 2.45 -11.08 3.61
C ALA A 15 2.90 -9.59 3.55
N ARG A 16 2.35 -8.81 2.62
CA ARG A 16 2.64 -7.37 2.51
C ARG A 16 2.12 -6.59 3.72
N ILE A 17 0.91 -6.90 4.17
CA ILE A 17 0.32 -6.28 5.37
C ILE A 17 1.14 -6.64 6.62
N ALA A 18 1.63 -7.88 6.75
CA ALA A 18 2.49 -8.30 7.86
C ALA A 18 3.83 -7.56 7.88
N ALA A 19 4.46 -7.37 6.71
CA ALA A 19 5.69 -6.58 6.58
C ALA A 19 5.46 -5.12 7.01
N LEU A 20 4.36 -4.52 6.56
CA LEU A 20 3.98 -3.17 6.96
C LEU A 20 3.62 -3.09 8.44
N ALA A 21 2.97 -4.11 9.02
CA ALA A 21 2.66 -4.15 10.44
C ALA A 21 3.92 -4.17 11.33
N ALA A 22 5.04 -4.72 10.82
CA ALA A 22 6.33 -4.68 11.52
C ALA A 22 6.95 -3.26 11.56
N CYS A 23 6.50 -2.33 10.71
CA CYS A 23 6.83 -0.91 10.80
C CYS A 23 5.97 -0.25 11.90
N SER A 24 6.24 -0.63 13.15
CA SER A 24 5.49 -0.22 14.34
C SER A 24 6.44 0.08 15.49
N ALA A 25 6.02 0.98 16.38
CA ALA A 25 6.69 1.16 17.66
C ALA A 25 6.54 -0.13 18.49
N PRO A 26 7.47 -0.41 19.42
CA PRO A 26 7.38 -1.60 20.26
C PRO A 26 6.07 -1.62 21.06
N GLY A 27 5.38 -2.77 21.05
CA GLY A 27 4.12 -2.95 21.76
C GLY A 27 3.21 -3.96 21.06
N PRO A 28 2.01 -4.20 21.61
CA PRO A 28 0.99 -4.99 20.95
C PRO A 28 0.41 -4.25 19.74
N GLY A 29 -0.06 -5.00 18.74
CA GLY A 29 -0.69 -4.44 17.55
C GLY A 29 0.25 -3.56 16.72
N VAL A 30 -0.32 -2.55 16.08
CA VAL A 30 0.41 -1.58 15.26
C VAL A 30 0.27 -0.19 15.88
N THR A 31 1.40 0.44 16.17
CA THR A 31 1.51 1.84 16.56
C THR A 31 2.43 2.55 15.58
N ARG A 32 1.82 3.20 14.58
CA ARG A 32 2.50 3.94 13.53
C ARG A 32 1.82 5.30 13.35
N LEU A 33 2.17 6.25 14.22
CA LEU A 33 1.60 7.59 14.17
C LEU A 33 2.13 8.39 12.97
N PRO A 34 1.39 9.39 12.45
CA PRO A 34 1.87 10.23 11.37
C PRO A 34 3.22 10.87 11.66
N PHE A 35 4.07 10.93 10.63
CA PHE A 35 5.39 11.57 10.61
C PHE A 35 6.44 11.03 11.59
N THR A 36 6.22 9.87 12.21
CA THR A 36 7.24 9.20 13.04
C THR A 36 8.21 8.36 12.19
N PRO A 37 9.33 7.86 12.75
CA PRO A 37 10.24 6.94 12.05
C PRO A 37 9.54 5.69 11.51
N GLU A 38 8.58 5.15 12.25
CA GLU A 38 7.78 3.98 11.85
C GLU A 38 6.91 4.29 10.63
N HIS A 39 6.30 5.48 10.61
CA HIS A 39 5.55 5.95 9.44
C HIS A 39 6.46 6.14 8.23
N ARG A 40 7.65 6.69 8.43
CA ARG A 40 8.66 6.82 7.36
C ARG A 40 9.11 5.45 6.83
N ALA A 41 9.30 4.47 7.71
CA ALA A 41 9.67 3.11 7.32
C ALA A 41 8.58 2.44 6.49
N ALA A 42 7.31 2.51 6.92
CA ALA A 42 6.20 1.98 6.15
C ALA A 42 6.05 2.66 4.78
N ARG A 43 6.29 3.98 4.70
CA ARG A 43 6.28 4.71 3.42
C ARG A 43 7.39 4.24 2.48
N ALA A 44 8.59 3.98 3.00
CA ALA A 44 9.69 3.45 2.18
C ALA A 44 9.36 2.05 1.63
N ASP A 45 8.77 1.18 2.44
CA ASP A 45 8.30 -0.14 2.00
C ASP A 45 7.18 -0.03 0.95
N LEU A 46 6.16 0.82 1.19
CA LEU A 46 5.10 1.09 0.22
C LEU A 46 5.63 1.66 -1.11
N THR A 47 6.60 2.58 -1.06
CA THR A 47 7.26 3.10 -2.26
C THR A 47 7.90 1.95 -3.05
N ALA A 48 8.68 1.09 -2.39
CA ALA A 48 9.32 -0.04 -3.04
C ALA A 48 8.29 -1.02 -3.65
N GLN A 49 7.19 -1.31 -2.94
CA GLN A 49 6.12 -2.16 -3.45
C GLN A 49 5.42 -1.53 -4.66
N MET A 50 5.15 -0.22 -4.64
CA MET A 50 4.53 0.48 -5.76
C MET A 50 5.46 0.52 -6.99
N GLU A 51 6.74 0.81 -6.79
CA GLU A 51 7.74 0.83 -7.88
C GLU A 51 7.92 -0.58 -8.49
N ALA A 52 7.95 -1.62 -7.65
CA ALA A 52 8.01 -3.01 -8.11
C ALA A 52 6.77 -3.41 -8.93
N ALA A 53 5.60 -2.83 -8.61
CA ALA A 53 4.37 -2.98 -9.39
C ALA A 53 4.33 -2.10 -10.66
N GLY A 54 5.43 -1.42 -11.02
CA GLY A 54 5.52 -0.60 -12.23
C GLY A 54 4.89 0.80 -12.13
N LEU A 55 4.58 1.26 -10.92
CA LEU A 55 3.99 2.59 -10.70
C LEU A 55 5.08 3.66 -10.59
N THR A 56 4.82 4.86 -11.12
CA THR A 56 5.60 6.06 -10.80
C THR A 56 5.14 6.59 -9.46
N VAL A 57 6.05 6.68 -8.49
CA VAL A 57 5.74 7.10 -7.12
C VAL A 57 6.14 8.55 -6.88
N ARG A 58 5.26 9.31 -6.22
CA ARG A 58 5.55 10.68 -5.76
C ARG A 58 4.86 10.97 -4.43
N GLU A 59 5.37 11.97 -3.74
CA GLU A 59 4.70 12.59 -2.58
C GLU A 59 4.17 13.96 -2.98
N ASP A 60 2.94 14.28 -2.60
CA ASP A 60 2.39 15.64 -2.79
C ASP A 60 2.71 16.58 -1.62
N ALA A 61 2.32 17.84 -1.75
CA ALA A 61 2.57 18.85 -0.72
C ALA A 61 1.84 18.60 0.61
N ALA A 62 0.82 17.74 0.64
CA ALA A 62 0.10 17.34 1.85
C ALA A 62 0.74 16.10 2.52
N GLY A 63 1.77 15.52 1.88
CA GLY A 63 2.45 14.32 2.36
C GLY A 63 1.79 13.01 1.91
N THR A 64 0.82 13.06 1.00
CA THR A 64 0.17 11.86 0.44
C THR A 64 1.16 11.11 -0.44
N LEU A 65 1.36 9.82 -0.17
CA LEU A 65 2.13 8.94 -1.05
C LEU A 65 1.23 8.44 -2.19
N ILE A 66 1.65 8.68 -3.43
CA ILE A 66 0.85 8.40 -4.63
C ILE A 66 1.68 7.56 -5.60
N GLY A 67 1.24 6.33 -5.84
CA GLY A 67 1.68 5.51 -6.97
C GLY A 67 0.73 5.71 -8.15
N ARG A 68 1.27 5.97 -9.34
CA ARG A 68 0.48 6.23 -10.54
C ARG A 68 0.99 5.47 -11.76
N ILE A 69 0.06 4.97 -12.55
CA ILE A 69 0.27 4.63 -13.95
C ILE A 69 -0.54 5.59 -14.83
N GLU A 70 0.03 6.00 -15.97
CA GLU A 70 -0.68 6.83 -16.94
C GLU A 70 -1.75 6.02 -17.69
N GLY A 71 -2.97 6.57 -17.73
CA GLY A 71 -4.03 6.08 -18.59
C GLY A 71 -4.07 6.81 -19.94
N PRO A 72 -5.05 6.51 -20.79
CA PRO A 72 -5.25 7.21 -22.06
C PRO A 72 -5.41 8.72 -21.88
N THR A 73 -4.90 9.50 -22.83
CA THR A 73 -5.03 10.97 -22.83
C THR A 73 -6.49 11.39 -22.73
N GLY A 74 -6.82 12.22 -21.74
CA GLY A 74 -8.17 12.76 -21.52
C GLY A 74 -9.10 11.85 -20.72
N ALA A 75 -8.67 10.67 -20.29
CA ALA A 75 -9.45 9.81 -19.41
C ALA A 75 -9.51 10.36 -17.96
N PRO A 76 -10.62 10.15 -17.23
CA PRO A 76 -10.67 10.44 -15.80
C PRO A 76 -9.71 9.54 -15.02
N THR A 77 -9.23 10.02 -13.88
CA THR A 77 -8.37 9.23 -12.98
C THR A 77 -9.23 8.41 -12.00
N LEU A 78 -9.03 7.10 -11.98
CA LEU A 78 -9.54 6.23 -10.92
C LEU A 78 -8.56 6.26 -9.75
N LEU A 79 -9.04 6.69 -8.58
CA LEU A 79 -8.25 6.69 -7.34
C LEU A 79 -8.73 5.56 -6.43
N MET A 80 -7.77 4.81 -5.90
CA MET A 80 -7.98 3.78 -4.89
C MET A 80 -6.91 3.98 -3.81
N GLY A 81 -7.30 3.88 -2.55
CA GLY A 81 -6.39 4.09 -1.44
C GLY A 81 -7.11 4.20 -0.12
N SER A 82 -6.33 4.46 0.92
CA SER A 82 -6.77 4.60 2.30
C SER A 82 -5.68 5.36 3.07
N HIS A 83 -5.54 5.15 4.37
CA HIS A 83 -4.46 5.71 5.18
C HIS A 83 -3.41 4.66 5.55
N GLN A 84 -2.17 5.12 5.77
CA GLN A 84 -1.06 4.26 6.19
C GLN A 84 -0.68 4.43 7.67
N ASP A 85 -1.14 5.47 8.37
CA ASP A 85 -0.94 5.63 9.81
C ASP A 85 -1.92 4.77 10.62
N SER A 86 -1.66 4.63 11.91
CA SER A 86 -2.52 3.91 12.85
C SER A 86 -2.71 4.68 14.15
N VAL A 87 -3.71 4.27 14.92
CA VAL A 87 -3.79 4.60 16.35
C VAL A 87 -2.76 3.79 17.16
N ARG A 88 -2.64 4.07 18.46
CA ARG A 88 -1.85 3.24 19.38
C ARG A 88 -2.49 1.86 19.50
N GLU A 89 -1.64 0.83 19.41
CA GLU A 89 -2.05 -0.58 19.54
C GLU A 89 -3.19 -0.98 18.60
N GLY A 90 -3.22 -0.36 17.41
CA GLY A 90 -4.24 -0.59 16.38
C GLY A 90 -4.13 -1.97 15.73
N GLY A 91 -5.12 -2.31 14.92
CA GLY A 91 -5.12 -3.53 14.14
C GLY A 91 -4.14 -3.48 12.96
N ALA A 92 -3.68 -4.65 12.50
CA ALA A 92 -2.77 -4.74 11.37
C ALA A 92 -3.39 -4.37 10.01
N TYR A 93 -4.73 -4.32 9.91
CA TYR A 93 -5.45 -4.18 8.64
C TYR A 93 -6.10 -2.81 8.44
N ASP A 94 -6.39 -2.10 9.54
CA ASP A 94 -7.07 -0.80 9.48
C ASP A 94 -6.24 0.21 8.69
N GLY A 95 -6.88 0.87 7.73
CA GLY A 95 -6.22 1.70 6.72
C GLY A 95 -5.43 0.90 5.68
N ILE A 96 -4.36 0.24 6.13
CA ILE A 96 -3.29 -0.28 5.26
C ILE A 96 -3.75 -1.34 4.26
N MET A 97 -4.79 -2.13 4.59
CA MET A 97 -5.37 -3.08 3.65
C MET A 97 -5.92 -2.37 2.40
N GLY A 98 -6.53 -1.19 2.57
CA GLY A 98 -7.01 -0.35 1.48
C GLY A 98 -5.90 0.31 0.66
N VAL A 99 -4.64 0.20 1.09
CA VAL A 99 -3.45 0.64 0.33
C VAL A 99 -2.81 -0.54 -0.40
N VAL A 100 -2.65 -1.69 0.28
CA VAL A 100 -2.00 -2.89 -0.28
C VAL A 100 -2.81 -3.52 -1.41
N LEU A 101 -4.13 -3.61 -1.26
CA LEU A 101 -4.98 -4.26 -2.26
C LEU A 101 -4.93 -3.57 -3.64
N PRO A 102 -5.01 -2.23 -3.74
CA PRO A 102 -4.81 -1.54 -5.02
C PRO A 102 -3.44 -1.79 -5.66
N ILE A 103 -2.36 -1.87 -4.88
CA ILE A 103 -1.02 -2.17 -5.42
C ILE A 103 -1.02 -3.55 -6.06
N LEU A 104 -1.50 -4.57 -5.35
CA LEU A 104 -1.60 -5.94 -5.87
C LEU A 104 -2.52 -6.05 -7.09
N ALA A 105 -3.64 -5.33 -7.07
CA ALA A 105 -4.58 -5.32 -8.19
C ALA A 105 -3.93 -4.73 -9.44
N LEU A 106 -3.22 -3.61 -9.31
CA LEU A 106 -2.53 -2.97 -10.43
C LEU A 106 -1.37 -3.83 -10.95
N GLU A 107 -0.54 -4.39 -10.06
CA GLU A 107 0.52 -5.35 -10.42
C GLU A 107 -0.04 -6.53 -11.24
N THR A 108 -1.13 -7.14 -10.75
CA THR A 108 -1.79 -8.27 -11.44
C THR A 108 -2.39 -7.90 -12.80
N LEU A 109 -2.81 -6.64 -12.96
CA LEU A 109 -3.35 -6.13 -14.23
C LEU A 109 -2.24 -5.75 -15.22
N LEU A 110 -1.06 -5.39 -14.74
CA LEU A 110 0.09 -4.99 -15.55
C LEU A 110 0.97 -6.16 -15.98
N ASP A 111 0.95 -7.25 -15.23
CA ASP A 111 1.62 -8.52 -15.60
C ASP A 111 0.86 -9.31 -16.67
N GLN A 112 -0.32 -8.85 -17.11
CA GLN A 112 -1.14 -9.45 -18.18
C GLN A 112 -0.86 -8.81 -19.54
#